data_AF-A0ABD5KGD6-F1
#
_entry.id   AF-A0ABD5KGD6-F1
#
_cell.length_a   1.000
_cell.length_b   1.000
_cell.length_c   1.000
_cell.angle_alpha   90.00
_cell.angle_beta   90.00
_cell.angle_gamma   90.00
#
_symmetry.space_group_name_H-M   'P 1'
#
loop_
_entity.id
_entity.type
_entity.pdbx_description
1 polymer ?
#
loop_
_entity_poly.entity_id
_entity_poly.type
_entity_poly.pdbx_seq_one_letter_code
_entity_poly.pdbx_strand_id
1 'polypeptide(L)'
;MEETNWDVAKDLFVKHYGSAIQMHREGVYADYKRWDVPQELEEQWIGERIQQLSSELSIMNWDAVDELALIAKHRTEPSIIKGITAFASRQLKSADSMVRLVYAERLIELIKRYESSLPMDKLRETYQLTMDLLVDVATKPLVLDPGHELQQNGLKDKRGLNLRVEKNKEEIIRYFRN
;
A
#
# COMPACT_ATOMS: atom_id res chain seq x y z
N MET A 1 32.30 -10.43 22.56
CA MET A 1 30.83 -10.44 22.54
C MET A 1 30.46 -11.24 21.31
N GLU A 2 29.78 -12.37 21.46
CA GLU A 2 29.21 -13.08 20.31
C GLU A 2 28.16 -12.15 19.69
N GLU A 3 28.29 -11.86 18.39
CA GLU A 3 27.23 -11.16 17.65
C GLU A 3 26.03 -12.11 17.56
N THR A 4 24.94 -11.77 18.26
CA THR A 4 23.66 -12.45 18.07
C THR A 4 23.25 -12.29 16.61
N ASN A 5 23.14 -13.39 15.87
CA ASN A 5 22.58 -13.36 14.51
C ASN A 5 21.06 -13.16 14.62
N TRP A 6 20.55 -12.04 14.11
CA TRP A 6 19.13 -11.68 14.16
C TRP A 6 18.34 -12.06 12.91
N ASP A 7 18.93 -12.68 11.89
CA ASP A 7 18.33 -12.93 10.58
C ASP A 7 16.99 -13.66 10.68
N VAL A 8 16.93 -14.71 11.50
CA VAL A 8 15.70 -15.49 11.71
C VAL A 8 14.61 -14.65 12.39
N ALA A 9 14.97 -13.85 13.39
CA ALA A 9 14.02 -12.97 14.08
C ALA A 9 13.50 -11.88 13.12
N LYS A 10 14.40 -11.31 12.31
CA LYS A 10 14.08 -10.31 11.29
C LYS A 10 13.10 -10.86 10.25
N ASP A 11 13.38 -12.05 9.71
CA ASP A 11 12.51 -12.68 8.71
C ASP A 11 11.12 -12.94 9.25
N LEU A 12 11.01 -13.47 10.47
CA LEU A 12 9.72 -13.64 11.15
C LEU A 12 9.02 -12.29 11.34
N PHE A 13 9.75 -11.29 11.83
CA PHE A 13 9.19 -9.98 12.11
C PHE A 13 8.64 -9.29 10.87
N VAL A 14 9.45 -9.21 9.81
CA VAL A 14 9.14 -8.53 8.55
C VAL A 14 8.02 -9.26 7.81
N LYS A 15 8.03 -10.60 7.75
CA LYS A 15 6.98 -11.40 7.12
C LYS A 15 5.58 -11.11 7.70
N HIS A 16 5.51 -10.79 8.99
CA HIS A 16 4.26 -10.45 9.66
C HIS A 16 4.07 -8.94 9.84
N TYR A 17 4.80 -8.12 9.08
CA TYR A 17 4.69 -6.66 9.08
C TYR A 17 4.89 -6.03 10.48
N GLY A 18 5.67 -6.71 11.34
CA GLY A 18 5.87 -6.35 12.74
C GLY A 18 4.59 -6.44 13.59
N SER A 19 3.60 -7.23 13.18
CA SER A 19 2.30 -7.41 13.84
C SER A 19 2.32 -8.60 14.79
N ALA A 20 2.36 -8.33 16.09
CA ALA A 20 2.24 -9.35 17.13
C ALA A 20 0.95 -10.19 16.99
N ILE A 21 -0.15 -9.57 16.58
CA ILE A 21 -1.44 -10.25 16.38
C ILE A 21 -1.35 -11.28 15.24
N GLN A 22 -0.69 -10.93 14.12
CA GLN A 22 -0.52 -11.88 13.02
C GLN A 22 0.39 -13.04 13.45
N MET A 23 1.53 -12.76 14.10
CA MET A 23 2.42 -13.80 14.61
C MET A 23 1.74 -14.73 15.61
N HIS A 24 0.85 -14.20 16.45
CA HIS A 24 0.06 -15.01 17.37
C HIS A 24 -0.90 -15.96 16.64
N ARG A 25 -1.59 -15.45 15.61
CA ARG A 25 -2.51 -16.25 14.78
C ARG A 25 -1.78 -17.37 14.03
N GLU A 26 -0.54 -17.13 13.62
CA GLU A 26 0.30 -18.11 12.93
C GLU A 26 1.13 -18.98 13.89
N GLY A 27 1.01 -18.77 15.21
CA GLY A 27 1.66 -19.60 16.22
C GLY A 27 3.16 -19.34 16.42
N VAL A 28 3.73 -18.32 15.76
CA VAL A 28 5.19 -18.03 15.77
C VAL A 28 5.60 -16.96 16.78
N TYR A 29 4.64 -16.29 17.42
CA TYR A 29 4.94 -15.18 18.34
C TYR A 29 5.79 -15.59 19.55
N ALA A 30 5.51 -16.76 20.13
CA ALA A 30 6.26 -17.22 21.30
C ALA A 30 7.74 -17.48 20.94
N ASP A 31 7.99 -18.02 19.75
CA ASP A 31 9.35 -18.25 19.26
C ASP A 31 10.05 -16.91 18.93
N TYR A 32 9.34 -15.97 18.29
CA TYR A 32 9.86 -14.62 18.06
C TYR A 32 10.25 -13.92 19.37
N LYS A 33 9.41 -13.99 20.41
CA LYS A 33 9.67 -13.33 21.69
C LYS A 33 10.88 -13.87 22.44
N ARG A 34 11.35 -15.08 22.17
CA ARG A 34 12.57 -15.63 22.78
C ARG A 34 13.84 -14.91 22.34
N TRP A 35 13.79 -14.23 21.20
CA TRP A 35 14.93 -13.46 20.70
C TRP A 35 15.15 -12.17 21.49
N ASP A 36 14.13 -11.66 22.21
CA ASP A 36 14.21 -10.42 22.99
C ASP A 36 14.77 -9.25 22.16
N VAL A 37 14.26 -9.13 20.93
CA VAL A 37 14.69 -8.10 19.96
C VAL A 37 14.37 -6.71 20.54
N PRO A 38 15.36 -5.79 20.63
CA PRO A 38 15.11 -4.41 21.02
C PRO A 38 14.15 -3.71 20.06
N GLN A 39 13.27 -2.85 20.59
CA GLN A 39 12.29 -2.15 19.77
C GLN A 39 12.97 -1.27 18.70
N GLU A 40 14.11 -0.67 18.99
CA GLU A 40 14.87 0.14 18.04
C GLU A 40 15.27 -0.66 16.79
N LEU A 41 15.60 -1.94 16.97
CA LEU A 41 16.00 -2.84 15.90
C LEU A 41 14.79 -3.29 15.07
N GLU A 42 13.66 -3.54 15.73
CA GLU A 42 12.37 -3.77 15.07
C GLU A 42 11.97 -2.59 14.14
N GLU A 43 12.06 -1.36 14.64
CA GLU A 43 11.77 -0.16 13.86
C GLU A 43 12.76 0.01 12.70
N GLN A 44 14.03 -0.30 12.91
CA GLN A 44 15.02 -0.31 11.83
C GLN A 44 14.64 -1.27 10.71
N TRP A 45 14.29 -2.52 11.02
CA TRP A 45 13.95 -3.52 10.01
C TRP A 45 12.71 -3.16 9.20
N ILE A 46 11.70 -2.60 9.86
CA ILE A 46 10.50 -2.12 9.16
C ILE A 46 10.83 -0.90 8.30
N GLY A 47 11.63 0.03 8.79
CA GLY A 47 12.12 1.17 8.01
C GLY A 47 12.86 0.72 6.75
N GLU A 48 13.78 -0.24 6.87
CA GLU A 48 14.49 -0.85 5.75
C GLU A 48 13.53 -1.51 4.75
N ARG A 49 12.54 -2.27 5.23
CA ARG A 49 11.55 -2.92 4.37
C ARG A 49 10.69 -1.90 3.61
N ILE A 50 10.23 -0.85 4.29
CA ILE A 50 9.45 0.23 3.66
C ILE A 50 10.29 0.94 2.58
N GLN A 51 11.57 1.21 2.86
CA GLN A 51 12.46 1.84 1.90
C GLN A 51 12.68 0.94 0.67
N GLN A 52 12.91 -0.36 0.88
CA GLN A 52 13.03 -1.34 -0.19
C GLN A 52 11.77 -1.35 -1.06
N LEU A 53 10.59 -1.57 -0.46
CA LEU A 53 9.32 -1.62 -1.19
C LEU A 53 9.02 -0.31 -1.92
N SER A 54 9.36 0.83 -1.33
CA SER A 54 9.20 2.14 -1.97
C SER A 54 10.04 2.27 -3.23
N SER A 55 11.23 1.64 -3.27
CA SER A 55 12.10 1.60 -4.45
C SER A 55 11.63 0.59 -5.51
N GLU A 56 10.83 -0.40 -5.11
CA GLU A 56 10.28 -1.45 -5.96
C GLU A 56 8.89 -1.08 -6.55
N LEU A 57 8.31 0.06 -6.16
CA LEU A 57 7.09 0.58 -6.77
C LEU A 57 7.22 0.64 -8.29
N SER A 58 6.25 0.07 -8.99
CA SER A 58 6.33 -0.16 -10.43
C SER A 58 4.98 -0.04 -11.11
N ILE A 59 5.00 0.28 -12.40
CA ILE A 59 3.81 0.20 -13.25
C ILE A 59 3.63 -1.20 -13.85
N MET A 60 4.64 -2.07 -13.76
CA MET A 60 4.62 -3.43 -14.32
C MET A 60 4.17 -4.49 -13.31
N ASN A 61 4.18 -4.14 -12.02
CA ASN A 61 3.74 -4.99 -10.92
C ASN A 61 3.34 -4.09 -9.75
N TRP A 62 2.22 -4.39 -9.10
CA TRP A 62 1.68 -3.65 -7.96
C TRP A 62 1.87 -4.35 -6.60
N ASP A 63 2.61 -5.45 -6.53
CA ASP A 63 2.88 -6.16 -5.26
C ASP A 63 3.46 -5.24 -4.18
N ALA A 64 4.41 -4.37 -4.55
CA ALA A 64 5.06 -3.46 -3.61
C ALA A 64 4.07 -2.46 -2.98
N VAL A 65 3.11 -1.94 -3.76
CA VAL A 65 2.09 -1.02 -3.22
C VAL A 65 1.09 -1.75 -2.32
N ASP A 66 0.75 -3.00 -2.65
CA ASP A 66 -0.11 -3.84 -1.83
C ASP A 66 0.56 -4.19 -0.50
N GLU A 67 1.84 -4.55 -0.50
CA GLU A 67 2.60 -4.85 0.71
C GLU A 67 2.76 -3.62 1.61
N LEU A 68 3.08 -2.46 1.03
CA LEU A 68 3.12 -1.19 1.76
C LEU A 68 1.77 -0.85 2.41
N ALA A 69 0.65 -1.08 1.70
CA ALA A 69 -0.68 -0.90 2.26
C ALA A 69 -0.98 -1.88 3.41
N LEU A 70 -0.48 -3.12 3.35
CA LEU A 70 -0.57 -4.09 4.44
C LEU A 70 0.23 -3.65 5.67
N ILE A 71 1.47 -3.16 5.49
CA ILE A 71 2.27 -2.59 6.59
C ILE A 71 1.50 -1.44 7.26
N ALA A 72 0.91 -0.54 6.48
CA ALA A 72 0.15 0.60 6.99
C ALA A 72 -1.10 0.22 7.83
N LYS A 73 -1.63 -1.00 7.68
CA LYS A 73 -2.73 -1.53 8.51
C LYS A 73 -2.26 -1.87 9.93
N HIS A 74 -0.98 -2.16 10.10
CA HIS A 74 -0.39 -2.59 11.37
C HIS A 74 0.46 -1.50 12.02
N ARG A 75 1.05 -0.60 11.21
CA ARG A 75 1.95 0.46 11.67
C ARG A 75 1.59 1.80 11.03
N THR A 76 1.73 2.87 11.79
CA THR A 76 1.48 4.23 11.29
C THR A 76 2.80 4.84 10.82
N GLU A 77 3.10 4.65 9.54
CA GLU A 77 4.34 5.09 8.91
C GLU A 77 4.06 6.10 7.78
N PRO A 78 4.06 7.42 8.06
CA PRO A 78 3.72 8.43 7.05
C PRO A 78 4.63 8.44 5.81
N SER A 79 5.82 7.83 5.89
CA SER A 79 6.71 7.61 4.74
C SER A 79 6.06 6.77 3.64
N ILE A 80 5.18 5.82 3.99
CA ILE A 80 4.49 4.93 3.06
C ILE A 80 3.63 5.72 2.08
N ILE A 81 2.65 6.47 2.61
CA ILE A 81 1.74 7.26 1.77
C ILE A 81 2.50 8.33 0.98
N LYS A 82 3.52 8.96 1.57
CA LYS A 82 4.38 9.92 0.85
C LYS A 82 5.10 9.27 -0.33
N GLY A 83 5.67 8.08 -0.15
CA GLY A 83 6.36 7.33 -1.19
C GLY A 83 5.43 6.95 -2.34
N ILE A 84 4.26 6.41 -2.01
CA ILE A 84 3.26 5.98 -3.00
C ILE A 84 2.70 7.19 -3.76
N THR A 85 2.34 8.29 -3.08
CA THR A 85 1.87 9.53 -3.75
C THR A 85 2.95 10.10 -4.68
N ALA A 86 4.21 10.12 -4.24
CA ALA A 86 5.33 10.61 -5.04
C ALA A 86 5.58 9.74 -6.28
N PHE A 87 5.50 8.42 -6.16
CA PHE A 87 5.56 7.52 -7.33
C PHE A 87 4.37 7.75 -8.27
N ALA A 88 3.16 7.74 -7.71
CA ALA A 88 1.91 7.84 -8.45
C ALA A 88 1.82 9.11 -9.30
N SER A 89 2.19 10.25 -8.73
CA SER A 89 2.18 11.56 -9.40
C SER A 89 3.13 11.63 -10.60
N ARG A 90 4.21 10.83 -10.60
CA ARG A 90 5.23 10.81 -11.66
C ARG A 90 4.95 9.78 -12.74
N GLN A 91 4.49 8.58 -12.36
CA GLN A 91 4.54 7.41 -13.25
C GLN A 91 3.16 6.93 -13.75
N LEU A 92 2.07 7.17 -13.01
CA LEU A 92 0.80 6.49 -13.29
C LEU A 92 -0.05 7.13 -14.40
N LYS A 93 0.29 8.35 -14.83
CA LYS A 93 -0.45 9.01 -15.92
C LYS A 93 -0.39 8.21 -17.22
N SER A 94 0.70 7.51 -17.49
CA SER A 94 0.90 6.66 -18.67
C SER A 94 0.64 5.17 -18.44
N ALA A 95 0.45 4.73 -17.20
CA ALA A 95 0.21 3.32 -16.88
C ALA A 95 -1.13 2.82 -17.47
N ASP A 96 -1.34 1.50 -17.49
CA ASP A 96 -2.61 0.95 -17.96
C ASP A 96 -3.76 1.16 -16.95
N SER A 97 -4.96 0.71 -17.32
CA SER A 97 -6.19 0.95 -16.55
C SER A 97 -6.21 0.25 -15.19
N MET A 98 -5.63 -0.95 -15.10
CA MET A 98 -5.60 -1.74 -13.87
C MET A 98 -4.61 -1.17 -12.87
N VAL A 99 -3.41 -0.81 -13.31
CA VAL A 99 -2.39 -0.21 -12.43
C VAL A 99 -2.94 1.07 -11.79
N ARG A 100 -3.55 1.96 -12.59
CA ARG A 100 -4.17 3.18 -12.04
C ARG A 100 -5.26 2.87 -11.00
N LEU A 101 -6.09 1.86 -11.27
CA LEU A 101 -7.16 1.46 -10.34
C LEU A 101 -6.60 0.92 -9.03
N VAL A 102 -5.63 0.00 -9.10
CA VAL A 102 -5.02 -0.61 -7.90
C VAL A 102 -4.36 0.44 -7.03
N TYR A 103 -3.53 1.31 -7.63
CA TYR A 103 -2.90 2.39 -6.89
C TYR A 103 -3.91 3.37 -6.28
N ALA A 104 -4.98 3.72 -7.01
CA ALA A 104 -6.03 4.57 -6.47
C ALA A 104 -6.70 3.95 -5.25
N GLU A 105 -6.99 2.65 -5.27
CA GLU A 105 -7.57 1.93 -4.14
C GLU A 105 -6.67 1.91 -2.91
N ARG A 106 -5.37 1.64 -3.10
CA ARG A 106 -4.42 1.67 -1.99
C ARG A 106 -4.28 3.08 -1.42
N LEU A 107 -4.27 4.11 -2.27
CA LEU A 107 -4.27 5.50 -1.80
C LEU A 107 -5.53 5.85 -1.01
N ILE A 108 -6.71 5.34 -1.37
CA ILE A 108 -7.94 5.51 -0.57
C ILE A 108 -7.77 4.91 0.83
N GLU A 109 -7.27 3.67 0.92
CA GLU A 109 -7.02 3.01 2.21
C GLU A 109 -6.05 3.83 3.07
N LEU A 110 -4.98 4.33 2.47
CA LEU A 110 -3.94 5.09 3.16
C LEU A 110 -4.42 6.46 3.59
N ILE A 111 -5.14 7.20 2.74
CA ILE A 111 -5.73 8.50 3.08
C ILE A 111 -6.55 8.39 4.37
N LYS A 112 -7.42 7.38 4.45
CA LYS A 112 -8.25 7.12 5.63
C LYS A 112 -7.43 6.81 6.87
N ARG A 113 -6.34 6.08 6.69
CA ARG A 113 -5.47 5.66 7.78
C ARG A 113 -4.65 6.81 8.36
N TYR A 114 -4.18 7.72 7.50
CA TYR A 114 -3.22 8.77 7.86
C TYR A 114 -3.87 10.12 8.18
N GLU A 115 -5.19 10.19 8.25
CA GLU A 115 -5.94 11.44 8.44
C GLU A 115 -5.50 12.27 9.63
N SER A 116 -5.23 11.61 10.76
CA SER A 116 -4.83 12.25 12.02
C SER A 116 -3.32 12.44 12.12
N SER A 117 -2.55 11.87 11.18
CA SER A 117 -1.09 11.81 11.23
C SER A 117 -0.40 12.66 10.18
N LEU A 118 -1.15 13.14 9.17
CA LEU A 118 -0.63 13.98 8.11
C LEU A 118 -1.26 15.37 8.10
N PRO A 119 -0.50 16.40 7.69
CA PRO A 119 -1.06 17.70 7.36
C PRO A 119 -2.17 17.61 6.30
N MET A 120 -3.24 18.39 6.49
CA MET A 120 -4.42 18.39 5.62
C MET A 120 -4.10 18.76 4.17
N ASP A 121 -3.11 19.62 3.92
CA ASP A 121 -2.64 19.94 2.56
C ASP A 121 -2.07 18.71 1.85
N LYS A 122 -1.30 17.87 2.54
CA LYS A 122 -0.73 16.63 1.99
C LYS A 122 -1.77 15.55 1.75
N LEU A 123 -2.78 15.47 2.62
CA LEU A 123 -3.94 14.60 2.40
C LEU A 123 -4.76 15.05 1.19
N ARG A 124 -4.98 16.36 1.02
CA ARG A 124 -5.68 16.92 -0.15
C ARG A 124 -4.91 16.69 -1.45
N GLU A 125 -3.59 16.82 -1.44
CA GLU A 125 -2.74 16.50 -2.59
C GLU A 125 -2.92 15.04 -3.02
N THR A 126 -2.85 14.12 -2.05
CA THR A 126 -3.02 12.68 -2.31
C THR A 126 -4.44 12.35 -2.76
N TYR A 127 -5.45 13.00 -2.18
CA TYR A 127 -6.85 12.89 -2.59
C TYR A 127 -7.07 13.30 -4.04
N GLN A 128 -6.55 14.48 -4.42
CA GLN A 128 -6.72 14.99 -5.78
C GLN A 128 -6.09 14.03 -6.79
N LEU A 129 -4.87 13.57 -6.51
CA LEU A 129 -4.21 12.57 -7.34
C LEU A 129 -5.04 11.28 -7.48
N THR A 130 -5.59 10.80 -6.36
CA THR A 130 -6.44 9.60 -6.34
C THR A 130 -7.69 9.78 -7.20
N MET A 131 -8.35 10.94 -7.09
CA MET A 131 -9.51 11.27 -7.91
C MET A 131 -9.15 11.36 -9.40
N ASP A 132 -8.02 11.96 -9.74
CA ASP A 132 -7.54 12.06 -11.12
C ASP A 132 -7.29 10.67 -11.72
N LEU A 133 -6.68 9.76 -10.96
CA LEU A 133 -6.49 8.37 -11.38
C LEU A 133 -7.82 7.66 -11.64
N LEU A 134 -8.80 7.80 -10.73
CA LEU A 134 -10.13 7.22 -10.91
C LEU A 134 -10.87 7.80 -12.13
N VAL A 135 -10.77 9.11 -12.36
CA VAL A 135 -11.34 9.77 -13.54
C VAL A 135 -10.69 9.26 -14.81
N ASP A 136 -9.36 9.14 -14.84
CA ASP A 136 -8.62 8.57 -15.96
C ASP A 136 -9.07 7.15 -16.27
N VAL A 137 -9.20 6.30 -15.25
CA VAL A 137 -9.67 4.92 -15.40
C VAL A 137 -11.09 4.86 -15.94
N ALA A 138 -11.99 5.77 -15.55
CA ALA A 138 -13.36 5.79 -16.06
C ALA A 138 -13.46 6.29 -17.52
N THR A 139 -12.68 7.31 -17.87
CA THR A 139 -12.85 8.08 -19.11
C THR A 139 -11.98 7.60 -20.27
N LYS A 140 -10.79 7.06 -19.98
CA LYS A 140 -9.88 6.55 -21.01
C LYS A 140 -10.31 5.15 -21.49
N PRO A 141 -9.96 4.78 -22.73
CA PRO A 141 -10.15 3.42 -23.24
C PRO A 141 -9.54 2.37 -22.29
N LEU A 142 -10.14 1.18 -22.25
CA LEU A 142 -9.56 0.06 -21.51
C LEU A 142 -8.27 -0.39 -22.20
N VAL A 143 -7.15 -0.04 -21.61
CA VAL A 143 -5.82 -0.54 -21.96
C VAL A 143 -5.33 -1.40 -20.79
N LEU A 144 -4.75 -2.56 -21.11
CA LEU A 144 -4.18 -3.53 -20.18
C LEU A 144 -2.81 -3.95 -20.73
N ASP A 145 -1.78 -3.84 -19.90
CA ASP A 145 -0.46 -4.39 -20.23
C ASP A 145 -0.46 -5.91 -19.98
N PRO A 146 0.45 -6.67 -20.63
CA PRO A 146 0.57 -8.11 -20.42
C PRO A 146 0.74 -8.47 -18.94
N GLY A 147 -0.05 -9.41 -18.41
CA GLY A 147 -0.03 -9.82 -17.01
C GLY A 147 -0.98 -9.03 -16.10
N HIS A 148 -1.67 -8.00 -16.60
CA HIS A 148 -2.63 -7.21 -15.82
C HIS A 148 -4.09 -7.58 -16.14
N GLU A 149 -4.40 -8.88 -16.19
CA GLU A 149 -5.73 -9.32 -16.58
C GLU A 149 -6.79 -8.94 -15.53
N LEU A 150 -7.93 -8.44 -16.01
CA LEU A 150 -9.07 -8.03 -15.18
C LEU A 150 -9.51 -9.14 -14.20
N GLN A 151 -9.48 -10.39 -14.65
CA GLN A 151 -9.97 -11.55 -13.92
C GLN A 151 -9.16 -11.80 -12.64
N GLN A 152 -7.85 -11.50 -12.64
CA GLN A 152 -7.01 -11.60 -11.43
C GLN A 152 -7.54 -10.70 -10.30
N ASN A 153 -8.22 -9.62 -10.67
CA ASN A 153 -8.82 -8.65 -9.75
C ASN A 153 -10.35 -8.78 -9.64
N GLY A 154 -10.91 -9.92 -10.07
CA GLY A 154 -12.35 -10.20 -9.99
C GLY A 154 -13.20 -9.35 -10.94
N LEU A 155 -12.60 -8.75 -11.96
CA LEU A 155 -13.28 -7.91 -12.95
C LEU A 155 -13.49 -8.70 -14.26
N LYS A 156 -14.66 -8.51 -14.88
CA LYS A 156 -15.00 -9.19 -16.14
C LYS A 156 -14.69 -8.35 -17.37
N ASP A 157 -14.97 -7.05 -17.31
CA ASP A 157 -14.91 -6.14 -18.44
C ASP A 157 -14.77 -4.68 -17.98
N LYS A 158 -14.72 -3.75 -18.95
CA LYS A 158 -14.68 -2.30 -18.71
C LYS A 158 -15.88 -1.80 -17.89
N ARG A 159 -17.07 -2.42 -18.03
CA ARG A 159 -18.25 -2.03 -17.25
C ARG A 159 -18.04 -2.36 -15.78
N GLY A 160 -17.54 -3.54 -15.45
CA GLY A 160 -17.20 -3.94 -14.09
C GLY A 160 -16.13 -3.03 -13.47
N LEU A 161 -15.10 -2.69 -14.25
CA LEU A 161 -14.05 -1.76 -13.83
C LEU A 161 -14.61 -0.37 -13.53
N ASN A 162 -15.48 0.17 -14.40
CA ASN A 162 -16.13 1.47 -14.17
C ASN A 162 -17.04 1.46 -12.94
N LEU A 163 -17.78 0.37 -12.68
CA LEU A 163 -18.59 0.24 -11.45
C LEU A 163 -17.70 0.29 -10.19
N ARG A 164 -16.53 -0.35 -10.23
CA ARG A 164 -15.55 -0.31 -9.13
C ARG A 164 -14.99 1.10 -8.93
N VAL A 165 -14.69 1.80 -10.01
CA VAL A 165 -14.28 3.22 -9.97
C VAL A 165 -15.34 4.09 -9.31
N GLU A 166 -16.61 3.97 -9.70
CA GLU A 166 -17.67 4.80 -9.13
C GLU A 166 -17.85 4.53 -7.63
N LYS A 167 -17.80 3.25 -7.20
CA LYS A 167 -17.79 2.91 -5.78
C LYS A 167 -16.63 3.58 -5.02
N ASN A 168 -15.43 3.55 -5.59
CA ASN A 168 -14.24 4.16 -4.99
C ASN A 168 -14.34 5.70 -4.93
N LYS A 169 -14.90 6.34 -5.97
CA LYS A 169 -15.18 7.79 -5.96
C LYS A 169 -16.18 8.16 -4.87
N GLU A 170 -17.28 7.43 -4.76
CA GLU A 170 -18.29 7.66 -3.72
C GLU A 170 -17.67 7.53 -2.32
N GLU A 171 -16.85 6.50 -2.12
CA GLU A 171 -16.17 6.22 -0.86
C GLU A 171 -15.25 7.36 -0.44
N ILE A 172 -14.38 7.83 -1.35
CA ILE A 172 -13.41 8.88 -1.03
C ILE A 172 -14.07 10.27 -0.92
N ILE A 173 -15.13 10.54 -1.71
CA ILE A 173 -15.91 11.78 -1.60
C ILE A 173 -16.64 11.85 -0.26
N ARG A 174 -17.30 10.76 0.15
CA ARG A 174 -17.99 10.69 1.44
C ARG A 174 -16.99 10.96 2.57
N TYR A 175 -15.80 10.40 2.44
CA TYR A 175 -14.75 10.56 3.42
C TYR A 175 -14.26 12.01 3.56
N PHE A 176 -14.04 12.75 2.46
CA PHE A 176 -13.58 14.15 2.53
C PHE A 176 -14.66 15.21 2.82
N ARG A 177 -15.95 14.83 2.73
CA ARG A 177 -17.07 15.72 3.05
C ARG A 177 -17.46 15.69 4.54
N ASN A 178 -17.06 14.64 5.24
CA ASN A 178 -17.26 14.47 6.68
C ASN A 178 -16.05 14.98 7.45
#